data_AF-A0A397ENG2-F1
#
_entry.id   AF-A0A397ENG2-F1
#
_cell.length_a   1.000
_cell.length_b   1.000
_cell.length_c   1.000
_cell.angle_alpha   90.00
_cell.angle_beta   90.00
_cell.angle_gamma   90.00
#
_symmetry.space_group_name_H-M   'P 1'
#
loop_
_entity.id
_entity.type
_entity.pdbx_description
1 polymer ?
#
loop_
_entity_poly.entity_id
_entity_poly.type
_entity_poly.pdbx_seq_one_letter_code
_entity_poly.pdbx_strand_id
1 'polypeptide(L)'
;PAGTIVPTIVNVDAVLYRDYVITRVVPAIKAKFPSVNKRVVLQHDNATPHGAITDAILACVSTDGWTFVVQRQPPNSPDLNVLDLGYFASIQSLQNKVVSHSIDYVIQSTLVSFEALSSEKLENVFHTFQAVMRLVLEHNGSNHFPLSHLKKDAKRRAGTLSANLSCPASLLG
;
A
#
# COMPACT_ATOMS: atom_id res chain seq x y z
N PRO A 1 36.08 12.50 -15.95
CA PRO A 1 34.79 13.05 -15.47
C PRO A 1 33.68 11.99 -15.60
N ALA A 2 33.19 11.46 -14.47
CA ALA A 2 31.99 10.63 -14.49
C ALA A 2 30.78 11.56 -14.72
N GLY A 3 29.97 11.26 -15.74
CA GLY A 3 28.83 12.07 -16.12
C GLY A 3 27.78 12.15 -15.01
N THR A 4 27.05 13.27 -14.96
CA THR A 4 25.89 13.43 -14.09
C THR A 4 24.85 12.35 -14.40
N ILE A 5 24.38 11.63 -13.39
CA ILE A 5 23.29 10.66 -13.53
C ILE A 5 22.01 11.45 -13.81
N VAL A 6 21.37 11.18 -14.95
CA VAL A 6 20.11 11.83 -15.36
C VAL A 6 18.96 10.82 -15.20
N PRO A 7 17.91 11.14 -14.42
CA PRO A 7 16.73 10.29 -14.35
C PRO A 7 16.03 10.20 -15.70
N THR A 8 15.61 8.99 -16.06
CA THR A 8 14.82 8.75 -17.27
C THR A 8 13.50 8.09 -16.90
N ILE A 9 12.44 8.48 -17.61
CA ILE A 9 11.13 7.87 -17.46
C ILE A 9 11.15 6.53 -18.20
N VAL A 10 10.82 5.46 -17.49
CA VAL A 10 10.71 4.12 -18.04
C VAL A 10 9.32 3.57 -17.76
N ASN A 11 8.72 2.95 -18.77
CA ASN A 11 7.48 2.21 -18.57
C ASN A 11 7.78 0.93 -17.79
N VAL A 12 6.96 0.66 -16.78
CA VAL A 12 7.08 -0.57 -15.99
C VAL A 12 6.38 -1.69 -16.76
N ASP A 13 7.17 -2.55 -17.40
CA ASP A 13 6.67 -3.77 -18.03
C ASP A 13 6.65 -4.96 -17.04
N ALA A 14 6.12 -6.09 -17.51
CA ALA A 14 6.01 -7.33 -16.73
C ALA A 14 7.37 -7.85 -16.23
N VAL A 15 8.43 -7.69 -17.03
CA VAL A 15 9.77 -8.20 -16.70
C VAL A 15 10.39 -7.34 -15.61
N LEU A 16 10.38 -6.01 -15.79
CA LEU A 16 10.91 -5.06 -14.83
C LEU A 16 10.13 -5.11 -13.51
N TYR A 17 8.80 -5.19 -13.56
CA TYR A 17 7.97 -5.32 -12.36
C TYR A 17 8.34 -6.58 -11.56
N ARG A 18 8.43 -7.72 -12.26
CA ARG A 18 8.80 -8.99 -11.62
C ARG A 18 10.20 -8.92 -11.01
N ASP A 19 11.18 -8.42 -11.76
CA ASP A 19 12.54 -8.27 -11.26
C ASP A 19 12.57 -7.42 -10.00
N TYR A 20 11.89 -6.26 -10.01
CA TYR A 20 11.85 -5.35 -8.87
C TYR A 20 11.22 -5.98 -7.63
N VAL A 21 10.12 -6.73 -7.78
CA VAL A 21 9.50 -7.44 -6.65
C VAL A 21 10.46 -8.46 -6.04
N ILE A 22 11.13 -9.24 -6.88
CA ILE A 22 12.01 -10.35 -6.45
C ILE A 22 13.33 -9.84 -5.86
N THR A 23 13.96 -8.85 -6.49
CA THR A 23 15.31 -8.40 -6.13
C THR A 23 15.32 -7.22 -5.17
N ARG A 24 14.22 -6.45 -5.06
CA ARG A 24 14.13 -5.27 -4.18
C ARG A 24 13.09 -5.44 -3.08
N VAL A 25 11.83 -5.72 -3.44
CA VAL A 25 10.72 -5.68 -2.48
C VAL A 25 10.82 -6.81 -1.45
N VAL A 26 10.95 -8.06 -1.91
CA VAL A 26 11.03 -9.22 -1.00
C VAL A 26 12.22 -9.14 -0.05
N PRO A 27 13.46 -8.83 -0.51
CA PRO A 27 14.59 -8.62 0.39
C PRO A 27 14.35 -7.49 1.40
N ALA A 28 13.76 -6.38 0.97
CA ALA A 28 13.46 -5.26 1.87
C ALA A 28 12.44 -5.66 2.95
N ILE A 29 11.42 -6.45 2.63
CA ILE A 29 10.47 -6.98 3.61
C ILE A 29 11.20 -7.86 4.63
N LYS A 30 12.00 -8.84 4.17
CA LYS A 30 12.75 -9.73 5.07
C LYS A 30 13.69 -8.97 6.02
N ALA A 31 14.29 -7.88 5.54
CA ALA A 31 15.24 -7.08 6.30
C ALA A 31 14.56 -6.10 7.28
N LYS A 32 13.44 -5.49 6.88
CA LYS A 32 12.81 -4.37 7.62
C LYS A 32 11.57 -4.76 8.41
N PHE A 33 10.99 -5.94 8.18
CA PHE A 33 9.73 -6.33 8.80
C PHE A 33 9.96 -7.35 9.93
N PRO A 34 10.12 -6.91 11.20
CA PRO A 34 10.24 -7.81 12.33
C PRO A 34 8.86 -8.45 12.58
N SER A 35 8.71 -9.73 12.25
CA SER A 35 7.45 -10.43 12.46
C SER A 35 7.67 -11.85 12.98
N VAL A 36 6.84 -12.22 13.97
CA VAL A 36 6.70 -13.60 14.44
C VAL A 36 6.01 -14.45 13.37
N ASN A 37 5.09 -13.84 12.61
CA ASN A 37 4.42 -14.48 11.47
C ASN A 37 5.09 -14.03 10.16
N LYS A 38 5.84 -14.94 9.54
CA LYS A 38 6.57 -14.69 8.30
C LYS A 38 5.74 -15.00 7.04
N ARG A 39 4.41 -15.11 7.15
CA ARG A 39 3.51 -15.21 6.00
C ARG A 39 3.11 -13.81 5.53
N VAL A 40 3.50 -13.47 4.31
CA VAL A 40 3.21 -12.19 3.64
C VAL A 40 2.26 -12.44 2.48
N VAL A 41 1.18 -11.67 2.45
CA VAL A 41 0.29 -11.58 1.29
C VAL A 41 0.65 -10.32 0.53
N LEU A 42 1.25 -10.46 -0.64
CA LEU A 42 1.57 -9.34 -1.53
C LEU A 42 0.30 -8.97 -2.29
N GLN A 43 -0.32 -7.86 -1.89
CA GLN A 43 -1.49 -7.34 -2.57
C GLN A 43 -1.09 -6.38 -3.69
N HIS A 44 -1.74 -6.49 -4.85
CA HIS A 44 -1.62 -5.53 -5.95
C HIS A 44 -2.91 -5.45 -6.78
N ASP A 45 -3.01 -4.44 -7.65
CA ASP A 45 -4.12 -4.33 -8.59
C ASP A 45 -3.94 -5.24 -9.83
N ASN A 46 -4.90 -5.17 -10.76
CA ASN A 46 -4.91 -6.00 -11.97
C ASN A 46 -4.25 -5.31 -13.19
N ALA A 47 -3.34 -4.34 -13.00
CA ALA A 47 -2.58 -3.78 -14.11
C ALA A 47 -1.83 -4.88 -14.87
N THR A 48 -1.76 -4.79 -16.20
CA THR A 48 -1.20 -5.85 -17.06
C THR A 48 0.18 -6.38 -16.61
N PRO A 49 1.16 -5.53 -16.24
CA PRO A 49 2.47 -5.98 -15.77
C PRO A 49 2.41 -6.85 -14.50
N HIS A 50 1.41 -6.63 -13.64
CA HIS A 50 1.29 -7.32 -12.36
C HIS A 50 0.95 -8.81 -12.53
N GLY A 51 0.39 -9.20 -13.68
CA GLY A 51 0.16 -10.60 -14.03
C GLY A 51 1.43 -11.46 -14.03
N ALA A 52 2.62 -10.84 -14.10
CA ALA A 52 3.91 -11.54 -14.04
C ALA A 52 4.26 -12.09 -12.65
N ILE A 53 3.57 -11.65 -11.59
CA ILE A 53 3.71 -12.20 -10.24
C ILE A 53 2.62 -13.25 -10.00
N THR A 54 3.07 -14.45 -9.65
CA THR A 54 2.24 -15.59 -9.30
C THR A 54 2.77 -16.26 -8.04
N ASP A 55 1.96 -17.08 -7.37
CA ASP A 55 2.41 -17.85 -6.21
C ASP A 55 3.59 -18.77 -6.55
N ALA A 56 3.65 -19.32 -7.77
CA ALA A 56 4.78 -20.13 -8.22
C ALA A 56 6.08 -19.33 -8.27
N ILE A 57 6.02 -18.06 -8.71
CA ILE A 57 7.18 -17.16 -8.71
C ILE A 57 7.58 -16.78 -7.27
N LEU A 58 6.60 -16.52 -6.41
CA LEU A 58 6.84 -16.15 -5.01
C LEU A 58 7.33 -17.32 -4.15
N ALA A 59 7.01 -18.56 -4.52
CA ALA A 59 7.51 -19.76 -3.87
C ALA A 59 9.04 -19.82 -3.92
N CYS A 60 9.67 -19.42 -5.03
CA CYS A 60 11.12 -19.40 -5.19
C CYS A 60 11.85 -18.44 -4.22
N VAL A 61 11.16 -17.42 -3.71
CA VAL A 61 11.71 -16.45 -2.74
C VAL A 61 11.17 -16.64 -1.32
N SER A 62 10.30 -17.63 -1.14
CA SER A 62 9.75 -18.06 0.15
C SER A 62 10.76 -18.94 0.90
N THR A 63 11.83 -18.31 1.38
CA THR A 63 12.97 -18.93 2.06
C THR A 63 13.07 -18.43 3.51
N ASP A 64 13.88 -19.09 4.33
CA ASP A 64 14.21 -18.63 5.70
C ASP A 64 12.98 -18.53 6.62
N GLY A 65 12.04 -19.45 6.40
CA GLY A 65 10.74 -19.51 7.08
C GLY A 65 9.73 -18.47 6.60
N TRP A 66 10.05 -17.65 5.60
CA TRP A 66 9.08 -16.76 4.97
C TRP A 66 8.23 -17.47 3.94
N THR A 67 6.96 -17.07 3.87
CA THR A 67 6.02 -17.51 2.84
C THR A 67 5.41 -16.29 2.20
N PHE A 68 5.64 -16.11 0.91
CA PHE A 68 5.04 -15.05 0.10
C PHE A 68 3.98 -15.66 -0.80
N VAL A 69 2.78 -15.10 -0.75
CA VAL A 69 1.68 -15.39 -1.68
C VAL A 69 1.16 -14.10 -2.27
N VAL A 70 0.59 -14.15 -3.46
CA VAL A 70 0.00 -12.97 -4.12
C VAL A 70 -1.51 -12.97 -3.93
N GLN A 71 -2.06 -11.78 -3.68
CA GLN A 71 -3.50 -11.56 -3.69
C GLN A 71 -3.82 -10.40 -4.63
N ARG A 72 -4.60 -10.67 -5.67
CA ARG A 72 -5.11 -9.62 -6.54
C ARG A 72 -6.32 -8.96 -5.91
N GLN A 73 -6.39 -7.63 -6.01
CA GLN A 73 -7.57 -6.91 -5.58
C GLN A 73 -8.74 -7.14 -6.56
N PRO A 74 -10.00 -6.99 -6.11
CA PRO A 74 -11.16 -6.99 -7.01
C PRO A 74 -11.07 -5.90 -8.09
N PRO A 75 -11.49 -6.16 -9.34
CA PRO A 75 -11.46 -5.14 -10.40
C PRO A 75 -12.16 -3.83 -9.99
N ASN A 76 -11.67 -2.70 -10.51
CA ASN A 76 -12.24 -1.36 -10.29
C ASN A 76 -12.47 -0.98 -8.81
N SER A 77 -11.61 -1.47 -7.90
CA SER A 77 -11.75 -1.27 -6.46
C SER A 77 -10.52 -0.58 -5.85
N PRO A 78 -10.18 0.66 -6.26
CA PRO A 78 -9.03 1.38 -5.72
C PRO A 78 -9.14 1.61 -4.20
N ASP A 79 -10.37 1.70 -3.68
CA ASP A 79 -10.63 1.82 -2.24
C ASP A 79 -10.23 0.55 -1.46
N LEU A 80 -10.01 -0.56 -2.16
CA LEU A 80 -9.51 -1.81 -1.61
C LEU A 80 -7.98 -1.98 -1.73
N ASN A 81 -7.25 -0.94 -2.15
CA ASN A 81 -5.80 -0.86 -2.05
C ASN A 81 -5.41 0.24 -1.06
N VAL A 82 -4.75 -0.11 0.05
CA VAL A 82 -4.35 0.85 1.08
C VAL A 82 -3.43 1.96 0.54
N LEU A 83 -2.63 1.66 -0.49
CA LEU A 83 -1.72 2.62 -1.10
C LEU A 83 -2.50 3.70 -1.86
N ASP A 84 -3.45 3.29 -2.70
CA ASP A 84 -4.30 4.16 -3.51
C ASP A 84 -5.33 4.91 -2.65
N LEU A 85 -5.95 4.20 -1.71
CA LEU A 85 -7.01 4.72 -0.83
C LEU A 85 -6.58 5.97 -0.04
N GLY A 86 -5.29 6.08 0.32
CA GLY A 86 -4.87 7.27 1.07
C GLY A 86 -3.40 7.43 1.33
N TYR A 87 -2.55 6.40 1.19
CA TYR A 87 -1.13 6.58 1.47
C TYR A 87 -0.44 7.46 0.42
N PHE A 88 -0.65 7.17 -0.88
CA PHE A 88 -0.13 8.02 -1.96
C PHE A 88 -0.71 9.44 -1.94
N ALA A 89 -2.01 9.58 -1.66
CA ALA A 89 -2.63 10.89 -1.50
C ALA A 89 -1.99 11.70 -0.34
N SER A 90 -1.55 11.01 0.72
CA SER A 90 -0.86 11.66 1.84
C SER A 90 0.53 12.16 1.47
N ILE A 91 1.30 11.35 0.72
CA ILE A 91 2.61 11.76 0.18
C ILE A 91 2.44 12.95 -0.76
N GLN A 92 1.50 12.85 -1.71
CA GLN A 92 1.25 13.88 -2.70
C GLN A 92 0.81 15.20 -2.05
N SER A 93 0.00 15.15 -0.99
CA SER A 93 -0.40 16.36 -0.24
C SER A 93 0.78 17.09 0.41
N LEU A 94 1.85 16.38 0.79
CA LEU A 94 3.08 17.00 1.31
C LEU A 94 3.96 17.49 0.16
N GLN A 95 4.13 16.67 -0.86
CA GLN A 95 4.91 16.99 -2.05
C GLN A 95 4.41 18.28 -2.73
N ASN A 96 3.08 18.44 -2.87
CA ASN A 96 2.46 19.61 -3.51
C ASN A 96 2.69 20.93 -2.76
N LYS A 97 3.19 20.90 -1.52
CA LYS A 97 3.58 22.11 -0.78
C LYS A 97 4.95 22.62 -1.19
N VAL A 98 5.70 21.84 -1.98
CA VAL A 98 7.06 22.16 -2.40
C VAL A 98 7.07 22.40 -3.91
N VAL A 99 7.59 23.55 -4.35
CA VAL A 99 7.67 23.89 -5.76
C VAL A 99 8.76 23.05 -6.43
N SER A 100 8.37 22.21 -7.39
CA SER A 100 9.27 21.31 -8.09
C SER A 100 9.47 21.76 -9.54
N HIS A 101 10.73 21.97 -9.96
CA HIS A 101 11.07 22.43 -11.31
C HIS A 101 11.80 21.38 -12.16
N SER A 102 12.07 20.19 -11.61
CA SER A 102 12.76 19.10 -12.31
C SER A 102 12.33 17.74 -11.78
N ILE A 103 12.64 16.68 -12.54
CA ILE A 103 12.38 15.29 -12.11
C ILE A 103 13.17 14.96 -10.84
N ASP A 104 14.43 15.39 -10.73
CA ASP A 104 15.24 15.19 -9.52
C ASP A 104 14.57 15.79 -8.28
N TYR A 105 14.01 16.99 -8.43
CA TYR A 105 13.32 17.66 -7.34
C TYR A 105 12.01 16.94 -6.98
N VAL A 106 11.29 16.42 -7.98
CA VAL A 106 10.12 15.57 -7.73
C VAL A 106 10.51 14.33 -6.94
N ILE A 107 11.56 13.61 -7.35
CA ILE A 107 12.06 12.42 -6.63
C ILE A 107 12.44 12.78 -5.19
N GLN A 108 13.22 13.85 -5.00
CA GLN A 108 13.66 14.29 -3.68
C GLN A 108 12.48 14.69 -2.78
N SER A 109 11.54 15.48 -3.30
CA SER A 109 10.37 15.93 -2.53
C SER A 109 9.43 14.77 -2.18
N THR A 110 9.27 13.78 -3.05
CA THR A 110 8.55 12.54 -2.75
C THR A 110 9.23 11.75 -1.64
N LEU A 111 10.57 11.59 -1.67
CA LEU A 111 11.32 10.88 -0.63
C LEU A 111 11.24 11.60 0.72
N VAL A 112 11.42 12.93 0.75
CA VAL A 112 11.26 13.73 1.98
C VAL A 112 9.83 13.63 2.52
N SER A 113 8.83 13.66 1.63
CA SER A 113 7.44 13.49 2.03
C SER A 113 7.17 12.11 2.63
N PHE A 114 7.74 11.05 2.04
CA PHE A 114 7.65 9.69 2.54
C PHE A 114 8.25 9.57 3.95
N GLU A 115 9.46 10.09 4.17
CA GLU A 115 10.12 10.08 5.49
C GLU A 115 9.40 10.95 6.53
N ALA A 116 8.72 12.01 6.11
CA ALA A 116 7.96 12.89 6.99
C ALA A 116 6.61 12.30 7.44
N LEU A 117 6.10 11.25 6.77
CA LEU A 117 4.84 10.62 7.16
C LEU A 117 5.00 9.80 8.43
N SER A 118 4.19 10.13 9.44
CA SER A 118 4.14 9.38 10.69
C SER A 118 3.46 8.01 10.51
N SER A 119 3.84 7.05 11.35
CA SER A 119 3.13 5.77 11.47
C SER A 119 1.63 5.97 11.76
N GLU A 120 1.28 7.00 12.54
CA GLU A 120 -0.10 7.39 12.83
C GLU A 120 -0.89 7.69 11.55
N LYS A 121 -0.26 8.29 10.54
CA LYS A 121 -0.93 8.54 9.26
C LYS A 121 -1.25 7.23 8.55
N LEU A 122 -0.32 6.28 8.55
CA LEU A 122 -0.53 4.96 7.95
C LEU A 122 -1.62 4.18 8.70
N GLU A 123 -1.60 4.17 10.03
CA GLU A 123 -2.67 3.60 10.87
C GLU A 123 -4.04 4.21 10.54
N ASN A 124 -4.09 5.53 10.35
CA ASN A 124 -5.30 6.22 9.95
C ASN A 124 -5.83 5.72 8.60
N VAL A 125 -4.97 5.41 7.63
CA VAL A 125 -5.39 4.85 6.33
C VAL A 125 -5.89 3.42 6.50
N PHE A 126 -5.22 2.57 7.29
CA PHE A 126 -5.69 1.21 7.60
C PHE A 126 -7.05 1.19 8.30
N HIS A 127 -7.30 2.14 9.21
CA HIS A 127 -8.63 2.30 9.80
C HIS A 127 -9.71 2.66 8.78
N THR A 128 -9.38 3.55 7.83
CA THR A 128 -10.31 3.85 6.73
C THR A 128 -10.54 2.60 5.88
N PHE A 129 -9.47 1.87 5.53
CA PHE A 129 -9.54 0.64 4.74
C PHE A 129 -10.46 -0.40 5.38
N GLN A 130 -10.39 -0.59 6.70
CA GLN A 130 -11.31 -1.47 7.42
C GLN A 130 -12.76 -0.99 7.39
N ALA A 131 -13.00 0.32 7.45
CA ALA A 131 -14.34 0.88 7.33
C ALA A 131 -14.90 0.71 5.92
N VAL A 132 -14.07 0.89 4.89
CA VAL A 132 -14.41 0.62 3.49
C VAL A 132 -14.77 -0.84 3.31
N MET A 133 -13.95 -1.78 3.77
CA MET A 133 -14.26 -3.22 3.68
C MET A 133 -15.60 -3.55 4.35
N ARG A 134 -15.91 -2.97 5.50
CA ARG A 134 -17.22 -3.14 6.14
C ARG A 134 -18.35 -2.58 5.28
N LEU A 135 -18.20 -1.37 4.73
CA LEU A 135 -19.20 -0.75 3.87
C LEU A 135 -19.46 -1.56 2.60
N VAL A 136 -18.41 -2.14 1.99
CA VAL A 136 -18.55 -3.06 0.85
C VAL A 136 -19.43 -4.25 1.22
N LEU A 137 -19.22 -4.85 2.40
CA LEU A 137 -20.06 -5.95 2.88
C LEU A 137 -21.50 -5.50 3.17
N GLU A 138 -21.69 -4.36 3.84
CA GLU A 138 -23.01 -3.77 4.13
C GLU A 138 -23.81 -3.46 2.86
N HIS A 139 -23.12 -3.16 1.75
CA HIS A 139 -23.73 -2.80 0.47
C HIS A 139 -23.55 -3.92 -0.59
N ASN A 140 -23.42 -5.17 -0.17
CA ASN A 140 -23.40 -6.37 -1.04
C ASN A 140 -22.39 -6.28 -2.21
N GLY A 141 -21.17 -5.78 -1.93
CA GLY A 141 -20.12 -5.67 -2.95
C GLY A 141 -20.13 -4.38 -3.76
N SER A 142 -21.10 -3.47 -3.54
CA SER A 142 -21.09 -2.14 -4.18
C SER A 142 -19.87 -1.33 -3.73
N ASN A 143 -19.37 -0.48 -4.62
CA ASN A 143 -18.33 0.53 -4.35
C ASN A 143 -18.90 1.97 -4.25
N HIS A 144 -20.23 2.11 -4.25
CA HIS A 144 -20.91 3.40 -4.12
C HIS A 144 -21.53 3.53 -2.73
N PHE A 145 -20.77 4.11 -1.79
CA PHE A 145 -21.24 4.39 -0.44
C PHE A 145 -20.60 5.64 0.15
N PRO A 146 -21.30 6.36 1.04
CA PRO A 146 -20.70 7.49 1.75
C PRO A 146 -19.77 6.97 2.86
N LEU A 147 -18.49 7.33 2.78
CA LEU A 147 -17.54 7.06 3.86
C LEU A 147 -17.71 8.08 4.99
N SER A 148 -18.19 7.64 6.14
CA SER A 148 -18.35 8.49 7.31
C SER A 148 -17.00 8.87 7.95
N HIS A 149 -16.90 10.10 8.46
CA HIS A 149 -15.71 10.55 9.16
C HIS A 149 -15.57 9.84 10.52
N LEU A 150 -14.61 8.93 10.62
CA LEU A 150 -14.40 8.06 11.79
C LEU A 150 -13.91 8.79 13.06
N LYS A 151 -13.61 10.10 12.98
CA LYS A 151 -13.10 10.95 14.08
C LYS A 151 -11.86 10.33 14.77
N LYS A 152 -10.96 9.75 13.97
CA LYS A 152 -9.81 8.96 14.43
C LYS A 152 -8.94 9.73 15.43
N ASP A 153 -8.61 10.98 15.13
CA ASP A 153 -7.75 11.80 16.00
C ASP A 153 -8.41 12.11 17.35
N ALA A 154 -9.73 12.34 17.36
CA ALA A 154 -10.47 12.54 18.61
C ALA A 154 -10.48 11.26 19.45
N LYS A 155 -10.71 10.10 18.82
CA LYS A 155 -10.66 8.80 19.50
C LYS A 155 -9.27 8.49 20.04
N ARG A 156 -8.21 8.79 19.28
CA ARG A 156 -6.82 8.61 19.69
C ARG A 156 -6.48 9.48 20.90
N ARG A 157 -6.83 10.77 20.89
CA ARG A 157 -6.65 11.67 22.04
C ARG A 157 -7.38 11.19 23.30
N ALA A 158 -8.55 10.57 23.13
CA ALA A 158 -9.31 9.99 24.22
C ALA A 158 -8.83 8.59 24.65
N GLY A 159 -7.82 8.00 23.99
CA GLY A 159 -7.36 6.64 24.27
C GLY A 159 -8.37 5.53 23.92
N THR A 160 -9.35 5.83 23.07
CA THR A 160 -10.47 4.92 22.72
C THR A 160 -10.41 4.40 21.29
N LEU A 161 -9.34 4.72 20.54
CA LEU A 161 -9.14 4.18 19.20
C LEU A 161 -8.68 2.73 19.32
N SER A 162 -9.57 1.78 19.00
CA SER A 162 -9.24 0.35 18.90
C SER A 162 -8.19 0.12 17.82
N ALA A 163 -7.33 -0.90 17.98
CA ALA A 163 -6.31 -1.23 16.97
C ALA A 163 -6.91 -1.66 15.63
N ASN A 164 -8.07 -2.34 15.65
CA ASN A 164 -8.82 -2.74 14.47
C ASN A 164 -10.30 -2.41 14.65
N LEU A 165 -10.99 -2.14 13.55
CA LEU A 165 -12.45 -2.00 13.54
C LEU A 165 -13.12 -3.37 13.58
N SER A 166 -14.18 -3.51 14.37
CA SER A 166 -14.99 -4.73 14.43
C SER A 166 -15.80 -4.94 13.13
N CYS A 167 -16.07 -6.17 12.74
CA CYS A 167 -17.02 -6.48 11.66
C CYS A 167 -18.14 -7.35 12.24
N PRO A 168 -19.42 -6.96 12.14
CA PRO A 168 -20.53 -7.80 12.56
C PRO A 168 -20.52 -9.16 11.85
N ALA A 169 -20.65 -10.25 12.60
CA ALA A 169 -20.65 -11.61 12.04
C ALA A 169 -21.77 -11.82 11.01
N SER A 170 -22.90 -11.11 11.15
CA SER A 170 -24.01 -11.14 10.20
C SER A 170 -23.65 -10.67 8.79
N LEU A 171 -22.53 -9.98 8.62
CA LEU A 171 -22.03 -9.52 7.33
C LEU A 171 -21.08 -10.52 6.65
N LEU A 172 -20.66 -11.58 7.34
CA LEU A 172 -19.59 -12.47 6.87
C LEU A 172 -20.07 -13.67 6.04
N GLY A 173 -21.39 -13.88 5.92
CA GLY A 173 -21.97 -14.99 5.17
C GLY A 173 -21.92 -16.32 5.90
#